data_AF-A0A7W2N423-F1
#
_entry.id   AF-A0A7W2N423-F1
#
_cell.length_a   1.000
_cell.length_b   1.000
_cell.length_c   1.000
_cell.angle_alpha   90.00
_cell.angle_beta   90.00
_cell.angle_gamma   90.00
#
_symmetry.space_group_name_H-M   'P 1'
#
loop_
_entity.id
_entity.type
_entity.pdbx_description
1 polymer ?
#
loop_
_entity_poly.entity_id
_entity_poly.type
_entity_poly.pdbx_seq_one_letter_code
_entity_poly.pdbx_strand_id
1 'polypeptide(L)'
;MASEPNYSKYTISELYDVLDNIDGNKFPERLEKINYELESMVIEDEQDYERPIKKMSPIKKNALGFFLIFSIMLSILYAEYVPMRGLDWITEQTHPQLYWVSVIIFGLWSCYYAKKYIDVKNT
;
A
#
# COMPACT_ATOMS: atom_id res chain seq x y z
N MET A 1 -5.37 -4.13 -49.56
CA MET A 1 -5.22 -5.15 -48.49
C MET A 1 -5.62 -4.48 -47.19
N ALA A 2 -6.74 -4.86 -46.59
CA ALA A 2 -7.16 -4.25 -45.32
C ALA A 2 -6.18 -4.72 -44.24
N SER A 3 -5.51 -3.80 -43.55
CA SER A 3 -4.59 -4.15 -42.47
C SER A 3 -5.38 -4.87 -41.38
N GLU A 4 -4.91 -6.03 -40.94
CA GLU A 4 -5.51 -6.70 -39.80
C GLU A 4 -5.42 -5.82 -38.54
N PRO A 5 -6.46 -5.78 -37.69
CA PRO A 5 -6.40 -5.08 -36.42
C PRO A 5 -5.35 -5.71 -35.50
N ASN A 6 -4.63 -4.88 -34.76
CA ASN A 6 -3.69 -5.36 -33.75
C ASN A 6 -4.36 -5.34 -32.36
N TYR A 7 -4.84 -6.50 -31.92
CA TYR A 7 -5.62 -6.68 -30.70
C TYR A 7 -4.81 -6.48 -29.40
N SER A 8 -3.48 -6.62 -29.43
CA SER A 8 -2.61 -6.37 -28.26
C SER A 8 -2.60 -4.90 -27.76
N LYS A 9 -3.17 -3.97 -28.54
CA LYS A 9 -3.31 -2.56 -28.15
C LYS A 9 -4.68 -2.21 -27.58
N TYR A 10 -5.60 -3.16 -27.57
CA TYR A 10 -6.98 -2.93 -27.18
C TYR A 10 -7.08 -3.12 -25.67
N THR A 11 -7.92 -2.32 -25.04
CA THR A 11 -8.31 -2.55 -23.65
C THR A 11 -9.22 -3.77 -23.54
N ILE A 12 -9.33 -4.37 -22.35
CA ILE A 12 -10.21 -5.53 -22.11
C ILE A 12 -11.65 -5.26 -22.58
N SER A 13 -12.19 -4.05 -22.31
CA SER A 13 -13.53 -3.66 -22.76
C SER A 13 -13.63 -3.62 -24.28
N GLU A 14 -12.63 -3.06 -24.98
CA GLU A 14 -12.61 -3.01 -26.43
C GLU A 14 -12.47 -4.40 -27.06
N LEU A 15 -11.77 -5.33 -26.40
CA LEU A 15 -11.68 -6.73 -26.85
C LEU A 15 -13.04 -7.45 -26.74
N TYR A 16 -13.80 -7.24 -25.66
CA TYR A 16 -15.16 -7.77 -25.53
C TYR A 16 -16.12 -7.15 -26.56
N ASP A 17 -16.05 -5.84 -26.78
CA ASP A 17 -16.86 -5.17 -27.80
C ASP A 17 -16.57 -5.72 -29.21
N VAL A 18 -15.32 -6.04 -29.51
CA VAL A 18 -14.95 -6.66 -30.79
C VAL A 18 -15.40 -8.12 -30.85
N LEU A 19 -15.31 -8.86 -29.75
CA LEU A 19 -15.77 -10.25 -29.65
C LEU A 19 -17.28 -10.36 -29.93
N ASP A 20 -18.08 -9.42 -29.42
CA ASP A 20 -19.54 -9.40 -29.61
C ASP A 20 -19.95 -9.02 -31.04
N ASN A 21 -19.10 -8.28 -31.75
CA ASN A 21 -19.38 -7.78 -33.10
C ASN A 21 -18.70 -8.58 -34.22
N ILE A 22 -17.86 -9.57 -33.90
CA ILE A 22 -17.16 -10.37 -34.91
C ILE A 22 -18.02 -11.55 -35.38
N ASP A 23 -18.11 -11.73 -36.70
CA ASP A 23 -18.71 -12.93 -37.28
C ASP A 23 -17.73 -14.11 -37.16
N GLY A 24 -17.80 -14.81 -36.02
CA GLY A 24 -16.91 -15.92 -35.68
C GLY A 24 -16.94 -17.08 -36.66
N ASN A 25 -18.03 -17.25 -37.43
CA ASN A 25 -18.13 -18.28 -38.46
C ASN A 25 -17.33 -17.92 -39.72
N LYS A 26 -17.15 -16.62 -39.97
CA LYS A 26 -16.46 -16.11 -41.16
C LYS A 26 -14.98 -15.83 -40.91
N PHE A 27 -14.60 -15.54 -39.67
CA PHE A 27 -13.23 -15.20 -39.29
C PHE A 27 -12.76 -15.91 -37.99
N PRO A 28 -12.65 -17.24 -38.00
CA PRO A 28 -12.27 -18.02 -36.81
C PRO A 28 -10.88 -17.64 -36.27
N GLU A 29 -9.92 -17.34 -37.15
CA GLU A 29 -8.54 -16.94 -36.76
C GLU A 29 -8.50 -15.63 -35.96
N ARG A 30 -9.45 -14.72 -36.21
CA ARG A 30 -9.53 -13.46 -35.46
C ARG A 30 -10.13 -13.66 -34.08
N LEU A 31 -11.09 -14.57 -33.98
CA LEU A 31 -11.72 -14.95 -32.73
C LEU A 31 -10.71 -15.65 -31.80
N GLU A 32 -9.85 -16.51 -32.35
CA GLU A 32 -8.76 -17.14 -31.61
C GLU A 32 -7.76 -16.11 -31.06
N LYS A 33 -7.36 -15.12 -31.86
CA LYS A 33 -6.47 -14.03 -31.40
C LYS A 33 -7.09 -13.19 -30.28
N ILE A 34 -8.38 -12.84 -30.38
CA ILE A 34 -9.06 -12.03 -29.35
C ILE A 34 -9.16 -12.81 -28.03
N ASN A 35 -9.53 -14.09 -28.10
CA ASN A 35 -9.59 -14.95 -26.91
C ASN A 35 -8.22 -15.15 -26.25
N TYR A 36 -7.16 -15.31 -27.05
CA TYR A 36 -5.79 -15.42 -26.56
C TYR A 36 -5.34 -14.16 -25.81
N GLU A 37 -5.64 -12.97 -26.34
CA GLU A 37 -5.32 -11.70 -25.68
C GLU A 37 -6.17 -11.46 -24.42
N LEU A 38 -7.44 -11.90 -24.41
CA LEU A 38 -8.27 -11.85 -23.20
C LEU A 38 -7.73 -12.78 -22.10
N GLU A 39 -7.31 -13.99 -22.45
CA GLU A 39 -6.74 -14.96 -21.51
C GLU A 39 -5.38 -14.47 -20.97
N SER A 40 -4.53 -13.87 -21.82
CA SER A 40 -3.24 -13.32 -21.40
C SER A 40 -3.41 -12.16 -20.41
N MET A 41 -4.38 -11.27 -20.62
CA MET A 41 -4.67 -10.15 -19.72
C MET A 41 -5.25 -10.60 -18.38
N VAL A 42 -6.11 -11.63 -18.36
CA VAL A 42 -6.63 -12.19 -17.09
C VAL A 42 -5.50 -12.81 -16.27
N ILE A 43 -4.55 -13.50 -16.93
CA ILE A 43 -3.38 -14.07 -16.26
C ILE A 43 -2.44 -12.97 -15.73
N GLU A 44 -2.25 -11.87 -16.46
CA GLU A 44 -1.47 -10.72 -15.97
C GLU A 44 -2.13 -10.03 -14.77
N ASP A 45 -3.46 -9.86 -14.78
CA ASP A 45 -4.20 -9.26 -13.66
C ASP A 45 -4.14 -10.16 -12.41
N GLU A 46 -4.24 -11.49 -12.58
CA GLU A 46 -4.05 -12.45 -11.49
C GLU A 46 -2.61 -12.42 -10.93
N GLN A 47 -1.61 -12.21 -11.80
CA GLN A 47 -0.22 -12.04 -11.37
C GLN A 47 0.06 -10.69 -10.69
N ASP A 48 -0.77 -9.66 -10.93
CA ASP A 48 -0.59 -8.35 -10.28
C ASP A 48 -0.99 -8.37 -8.79
N TYR A 49 -1.82 -9.34 -8.38
CA TYR A 49 -2.09 -9.64 -6.97
C TYR A 49 -0.92 -10.33 -6.25
N GLU A 50 0.00 -10.95 -7.00
CA GLU A 50 1.21 -11.59 -6.46
C GLU A 50 2.46 -10.69 -6.55
N ARG A 51 2.31 -9.37 -6.71
CA ARG A 51 3.46 -8.47 -6.52
C ARG A 51 4.09 -8.77 -5.14
N PRO A 52 5.33 -9.26 -5.08
CA PRO A 52 5.97 -9.52 -3.79
C PRO A 52 6.04 -8.17 -3.10
N ILE A 53 5.29 -8.03 -1.99
CA ILE A 53 5.29 -6.82 -1.15
C ILE A 53 6.74 -6.42 -1.00
N LYS A 54 7.13 -5.32 -1.66
CA LYS A 54 8.53 -4.92 -1.79
C LYS A 54 9.10 -4.83 -0.38
N LYS A 55 9.86 -5.84 0.04
CA LYS A 55 10.32 -5.97 1.42
C LYS A 55 11.11 -4.72 1.74
N MET A 56 10.52 -3.85 2.57
CA MET A 56 11.11 -2.59 2.94
C MET A 56 12.41 -2.89 3.70
N SER A 57 13.52 -2.30 3.25
CA SER A 57 14.82 -2.49 3.90
C SER A 57 14.70 -2.20 5.40
N PRO A 58 15.35 -3.00 6.27
CA PRO A 58 15.25 -2.86 7.73
C PRO A 58 15.59 -1.44 8.20
N ILE A 59 16.50 -0.75 7.49
CA ILE A 59 16.87 0.66 7.73
C ILE A 59 15.65 1.57 7.56
N LYS A 60 14.96 1.46 6.42
CA LYS A 60 13.78 2.28 6.10
C LYS A 60 12.62 1.98 7.05
N LYS A 61 12.45 0.71 7.46
CA LYS A 61 11.44 0.31 8.43
C LYS A 61 11.67 0.94 9.80
N ASN A 62 12.90 0.91 10.30
CA ASN A 62 13.24 1.50 11.60
C ASN A 62 13.15 3.04 11.58
N ALA A 63 13.60 3.68 10.49
CA ALA A 63 13.46 5.12 10.31
C ALA A 63 11.99 5.56 10.29
N LEU A 64 11.16 4.86 9.51
CA LEU A 64 9.73 5.15 9.42
C LEU A 64 9.03 4.95 10.78
N GLY A 65 9.40 3.90 11.52
CA GLY A 65 8.90 3.66 12.88
C GLY A 65 9.27 4.79 13.86
N PHE A 66 10.52 5.28 13.82
CA PHE A 66 10.95 6.43 14.60
C PHE A 66 10.14 7.68 14.28
N PHE A 67 10.01 8.04 13.00
CA PHE A 67 9.25 9.23 12.59
C PHE A 67 7.77 9.15 12.97
N LEU A 68 7.16 7.96 12.85
CA LEU A 68 5.76 7.74 13.26
C LEU A 68 5.57 7.97 14.75
N ILE A 69 6.39 7.33 15.59
CA ILE A 69 6.27 7.43 17.05
C ILE A 69 6.59 8.86 17.51
N PHE A 70 7.61 9.48 16.92
CA PHE A 70 7.99 10.86 17.23
C PHE A 70 6.88 11.86 16.84
N SER A 71 6.23 11.66 15.68
CA SER A 71 5.10 12.48 15.25
C SER A 71 3.89 12.32 16.17
N ILE A 72 3.58 11.10 16.62
CA ILE A 72 2.52 10.85 17.60
C ILE A 72 2.84 11.57 18.92
N MET A 73 4.07 11.46 19.41
CA MET A 73 4.51 12.13 20.63
C MET A 73 4.36 13.66 20.52
N LEU A 74 4.79 14.27 19.40
CA LEU A 74 4.62 15.69 19.16
C LEU A 74 3.14 16.10 19.08
N SER A 75 2.30 15.25 18.49
CA SER A 75 0.86 15.51 18.39
C SER A 75 0.20 15.50 19.77
N ILE A 76 0.59 14.57 20.65
CA ILE A 76 0.14 14.53 22.05
C ILE A 76 0.56 15.80 22.80
N LEU A 77 1.82 16.21 22.64
CA LEU A 77 2.34 17.43 23.27
C LEU A 77 1.65 18.70 22.77
N TYR A 78 1.33 18.77 21.48
CA TYR A 78 0.64 19.93 20.89
C TYR A 78 -0.85 19.97 21.28
N ALA A 79 -1.51 18.82 21.31
CA ALA A 79 -2.93 18.71 21.60
C ALA A 79 -3.23 18.77 23.10
N GLU A 80 -2.24 18.54 23.96
CA GLU A 80 -2.37 18.45 25.43
C GLU A 80 -3.33 17.34 25.91
N TYR A 81 -3.69 16.40 25.04
CA TYR A 81 -4.50 15.23 25.38
C TYR A 81 -4.06 13.95 24.67
N VAL A 82 -4.26 12.81 25.33
CA VAL A 82 -4.01 11.48 24.77
C VAL A 82 -5.36 10.82 24.44
N PRO A 83 -5.58 10.43 23.17
CA PRO A 83 -6.79 9.71 22.77
C PRO A 83 -6.80 8.30 23.36
N MET A 84 -7.76 8.00 24.24
CA MET A 84 -8.06 6.64 24.70
C MET A 84 -9.49 6.26 24.34
N ARG A 85 -9.69 5.02 23.89
CA ARG A 85 -11.00 4.48 23.52
C ARG A 85 -11.76 4.08 24.80
N GLY A 86 -12.93 4.68 25.04
CA GLY A 86 -13.89 4.24 26.08
C GLY A 86 -13.77 4.91 27.46
N LEU A 87 -12.87 5.89 27.63
CA LEU A 87 -12.69 6.69 28.85
C LEU A 87 -12.62 8.18 28.50
N ASP A 88 -12.68 9.03 29.52
CA ASP A 88 -12.34 10.44 29.40
C ASP A 88 -10.93 10.63 28.83
N TRP A 89 -10.78 11.67 28.02
CA TRP A 89 -9.49 12.04 27.44
C TRP A 89 -8.46 12.28 28.56
N ILE A 90 -7.29 11.64 28.46
CA ILE A 90 -6.20 11.88 29.40
C ILE A 90 -5.62 13.24 29.05
N THR A 91 -5.89 14.23 29.89
CA THR A 91 -5.32 15.57 29.78
C THR A 91 -4.32 15.78 30.91
N GLU A 92 -3.44 16.77 30.75
CA GLU A 92 -2.55 17.19 31.84
C GLU A 92 -3.35 17.61 33.10
N GLN A 93 -4.55 18.16 32.92
CA GLN A 93 -5.36 18.67 34.02
C GLN A 93 -6.12 17.58 34.78
N THR A 94 -6.66 16.57 34.08
CA THR A 94 -7.44 15.49 34.69
C THR A 94 -6.57 14.38 35.26
N HIS A 95 -5.54 13.98 34.52
CA HIS A 95 -4.67 12.85 34.86
C HIS A 95 -3.20 13.14 34.52
N PRO A 96 -2.53 14.06 35.23
CA PRO A 96 -1.17 14.51 34.92
C PRO A 96 -0.15 13.37 34.92
N GLN A 97 -0.29 12.43 35.87
CA GLN A 97 0.60 11.27 35.96
C GLN A 97 0.50 10.38 34.73
N LEU A 98 -0.72 10.08 34.27
CA LEU A 98 -0.94 9.23 33.09
C LEU A 98 -0.49 9.92 31.80
N TYR A 99 -0.69 11.23 31.71
CA TYR A 99 -0.21 12.04 30.59
C TYR A 99 1.32 11.96 30.46
N TRP A 100 2.05 12.29 31.53
CA TRP A 100 3.52 12.28 31.51
C TRP A 100 4.10 10.88 31.36
N VAL A 101 3.49 9.85 31.97
CA VAL A 101 3.89 8.45 31.76
C VAL A 101 3.76 8.06 30.29
N SER A 102 2.67 8.47 29.62
CA SER A 102 2.47 8.20 28.19
C SER A 102 3.56 8.85 27.34
N VAL A 103 3.87 10.13 27.59
CA VAL A 103 4.95 10.86 26.89
C VAL A 103 6.31 10.16 27.08
N ILE A 104 6.62 9.74 28.31
CA ILE A 104 7.88 9.02 28.62
C ILE A 104 7.94 7.69 27.86
N ILE A 105 6.86 6.91 27.83
CA ILE A 105 6.82 5.62 27.12
C ILE A 105 7.07 5.82 25.62
N PHE A 106 6.38 6.78 24.99
CA PHE A 106 6.59 7.08 23.58
C PHE A 106 8.00 7.61 23.30
N GLY A 107 8.56 8.43 24.19
CA GLY A 107 9.92 8.93 24.10
C GLY A 107 10.96 7.80 24.16
N LEU A 108 10.83 6.88 25.13
CA LEU A 108 11.71 5.71 25.25
C LEU A 108 11.64 4.81 24.02
N TRP A 109 10.43 4.56 23.50
CA TRP A 109 10.24 3.83 22.26
C TRP A 109 10.88 4.53 21.05
N SER A 110 10.73 5.85 20.94
CA SER A 110 11.36 6.64 19.90
C SER A 110 12.89 6.51 19.96
N CYS A 111 13.49 6.67 21.14
CA CYS A 111 14.92 6.46 21.36
C CYS A 111 15.38 5.04 21.01
N TYR A 112 14.57 4.02 21.34
CA TYR A 112 14.86 2.63 20.97
C TYR A 112 14.93 2.44 19.45
N TYR A 113 13.97 2.98 18.69
CA TYR A 113 13.99 2.90 17.23
C TYR A 113 15.12 3.72 16.60
N ALA A 114 15.45 4.88 17.18
CA ALA A 114 16.60 5.68 16.75
C ALA A 114 17.92 4.92 16.92
N LYS A 115 18.13 4.30 18.09
CA LYS A 115 19.31 3.46 18.35
C LYS A 115 19.38 2.30 17.36
N LYS A 116 18.27 1.58 17.17
CA LYS A 116 18.19 0.46 16.22
C LYS A 116 18.46 0.90 14.78
N TYR A 117 18.07 2.11 14.39
CA TYR A 117 18.41 2.67 13.09
C TYR A 117 19.92 2.92 12.95
N ILE A 118 20.57 3.49 13.98
CA ILE A 118 22.02 3.72 13.99
C ILE A 118 22.79 2.40 13.92
N ASP A 119 22.40 1.40 14.72
CA ASP A 119 23.06 0.09 14.76
C ASP A 119 23.03 -0.60 13.38
N VAL A 120 21.87 -0.59 12.70
CA VAL A 120 21.73 -1.18 11.36
C VAL A 120 22.46 -0.36 10.29
N LYS A 121 22.62 0.96 10.47
CA LYS A 121 23.38 1.81 9.53
C LYS A 121 24.89 1.59 9.63
N ASN A 122 25.38 1.23 10.83
CA ASN A 122 26.80 1.03 11.11
C ASN A 122 27.29 -0.40 10.87
N THR A 123 26.40 -1.32 10.47
CA THR A 123 26.69 -2.71 10.09
C THR A 123 26.71 -2.83 8.57
#